data_AF-A0A1A6H5K8-F1
#
_entry.id   AF-A0A1A6H5K8-F1
#
_cell.length_a   1.000
_cell.length_b   1.000
_cell.length_c   1.000
_cell.angle_alpha   90.00
_cell.angle_beta   90.00
_cell.angle_gamma   90.00
#
_symmetry.space_group_name_H-M   'P 1'
#
loop_
_entity.id
_entity.type
_entity.pdbx_description
1 polymer ?
#
loop_
_entity_poly.entity_id
_entity_poly.type
_entity_poly.pdbx_seq_one_letter_code
_entity_poly.pdbx_strand_id
1 'polypeptide(L)'
;MNHCSFNITLEWLSQQIFDMVLSEEGYNLYNAVYAVAHTYHEIILQQIESQQIAELKGLSHDCHQMASLLKNRVFTNPIGELVNMNLREKLCAEYDICNIWNFPQGFGLKVKIGGYSPYFPQSQQLHISEDLEWTMGAAP
;
A
#
# COMPACT_ATOMS: atom_id res chain seq x y z
N MET A 1 41.26 7.59 1.11
CA MET A 1 40.11 7.56 2.03
C MET A 1 39.28 8.80 1.74
N ASN A 2 38.18 8.64 1.00
CA ASN A 2 37.32 9.76 0.63
C ASN A 2 36.47 10.12 1.85
N HIS A 3 36.70 11.30 2.39
CA HIS A 3 35.88 11.88 3.45
C HIS A 3 34.45 12.06 2.91
N CYS A 4 33.53 11.17 3.28
CA CYS A 4 32.11 11.43 3.10
C CYS A 4 31.67 12.44 4.16
N SER A 5 31.52 13.70 3.76
CA SER A 5 30.81 14.69 4.58
C SER A 5 29.31 14.47 4.44
N PHE A 6 28.72 13.71 5.36
CA PHE A 6 27.27 13.55 5.48
C PHE A 6 26.64 14.76 6.21
N ASN A 7 26.78 15.96 5.62
CA ASN A 7 25.92 17.10 5.96
C ASN A 7 24.87 17.25 4.86
N ILE A 8 24.09 16.18 4.65
CA ILE A 8 22.96 16.20 3.72
C ILE A 8 21.72 16.43 4.58
N THR A 9 21.04 17.55 4.37
CA THR A 9 19.80 17.86 5.09
C THR A 9 18.72 16.84 4.71
N LEU A 10 17.91 16.41 5.68
CA LEU A 10 16.79 15.50 5.45
C LEU A 10 15.85 15.98 4.33
N GLU A 11 15.70 17.30 4.19
CA GLU A 11 14.94 17.96 3.13
C GLU A 11 15.45 17.61 1.73
N TRP A 12 16.77 17.55 1.54
CA TRP A 12 17.38 17.21 0.25
C TRP A 12 17.23 15.71 -0.08
N LEU A 13 17.36 14.84 0.93
CA LEU A 13 17.06 13.41 0.76
C LEU A 13 15.56 13.17 0.51
N SER A 14 14.69 13.96 1.14
CA SER A 14 13.24 13.85 0.94
C SER A 14 12.82 14.23 -0.48
N GLN A 15 13.44 15.24 -1.09
CA GLN A 15 13.15 15.61 -2.49
C GLN A 15 13.61 14.57 -3.51
N GLN A 16 14.59 13.72 -3.18
CA GLN A 16 15.17 12.76 -4.12
C GLN A 16 14.86 11.29 -3.86
N ILE A 17 14.48 10.91 -2.63
CA ILE A 17 14.42 9.49 -2.22
C ILE A 17 13.07 9.13 -1.59
N PHE A 18 12.37 10.08 -0.98
CA PHE A 18 11.14 9.80 -0.24
C PHE A 18 10.00 10.67 -0.75
N ASP A 19 9.15 10.08 -1.58
CA ASP A 19 7.81 10.62 -1.75
C ASP A 19 7.17 10.72 -0.36
N MET A 20 6.89 11.95 0.08
CA MET A 20 6.40 12.22 1.43
C MET A 20 4.95 11.75 1.60
N VAL A 21 4.28 11.45 0.49
CA VAL A 21 3.02 10.72 0.42
C VAL A 21 3.32 9.22 0.47
N LEU A 22 2.58 8.48 1.30
CA LEU A 22 2.69 7.01 1.34
C LEU A 22 2.52 6.46 -0.07
N SER A 23 3.52 5.69 -0.54
CA SER A 23 3.38 4.93 -1.77
C SER A 23 2.24 3.91 -1.62
N GLU A 24 1.74 3.39 -2.73
CA GLU A 24 0.71 2.35 -2.71
C GLU A 24 1.17 1.12 -1.91
N GLU A 25 2.44 0.74 -2.04
CA GLU A 25 3.05 -0.36 -1.27
C GLU A 25 3.16 0.00 0.21
N GLY A 26 3.57 1.23 0.53
CA GLY A 26 3.64 1.72 1.90
C GLY A 26 2.26 1.76 2.57
N TYR A 27 1.24 2.16 1.82
CA TYR A 27 -0.14 2.19 2.28
C TYR A 27 -0.70 0.78 2.51
N ASN A 28 -0.44 -0.15 1.57
CA ASN A 28 -0.78 -1.55 1.72
C ASN A 28 -0.09 -2.19 2.94
N LEU A 29 1.19 -1.87 3.17
CA LEU A 29 1.94 -2.34 4.33
C LEU A 29 1.37 -1.78 5.64
N TYR A 30 1.08 -0.47 5.69
CA TYR A 30 0.43 0.16 6.83
C TYR A 30 -0.88 -0.53 7.19
N ASN A 31 -1.77 -0.73 6.19
CA ASN A 31 -3.05 -1.39 6.39
C ASN A 31 -2.89 -2.86 6.82
N ALA A 32 -1.89 -3.58 6.31
CA ALA A 32 -1.61 -4.96 6.72
C ALA A 32 -1.17 -5.05 8.19
N VAL A 33 -0.27 -4.18 8.63
CA VAL A 33 0.18 -4.11 10.03
C VAL A 33 -0.98 -3.70 10.93
N TYR A 34 -1.77 -2.71 10.52
CA TYR A 34 -2.94 -2.25 11.25
C TYR A 34 -3.97 -3.37 11.41
N ALA A 35 -4.25 -4.15 10.37
CA ALA A 35 -5.20 -5.27 10.43
C ALA A 35 -4.81 -6.30 11.50
N VAL A 36 -3.51 -6.63 11.60
CA VAL A 36 -2.98 -7.54 12.62
C VAL A 36 -3.18 -6.94 14.02
N ALA A 37 -2.72 -5.70 14.24
CA ALA A 37 -2.83 -5.03 15.53
C ALA A 37 -4.29 -4.91 16.00
N HIS A 38 -5.19 -4.54 15.09
CA HIS A 38 -6.62 -4.42 15.35
C HIS A 38 -7.25 -5.76 15.70
N THR A 39 -6.87 -6.84 15.02
CA THR A 39 -7.36 -8.20 15.31
C THR A 39 -6.91 -8.67 16.70
N TYR A 40 -5.63 -8.44 17.04
CA TYR A 40 -5.11 -8.74 18.38
C TYR A 40 -5.86 -7.94 19.45
N HIS A 41 -6.11 -6.66 19.22
CA HIS A 41 -6.81 -5.80 20.15
C HIS A 41 -8.22 -6.33 20.45
N GLU A 42 -8.97 -6.72 19.43
CA GLU A 42 -10.32 -7.31 19.60
C GLU A 42 -10.30 -8.61 20.39
N ILE A 43 -9.34 -9.51 20.14
CA ILE A 43 -9.23 -10.77 20.89
C ILE A 43 -8.97 -10.48 22.37
N ILE A 44 -8.05 -9.55 22.66
CA ILE A 44 -7.74 -9.13 24.03
C ILE A 44 -8.99 -8.54 24.69
N LEU A 45 -9.73 -7.66 23.98
CA LEU A 45 -10.96 -7.08 24.49
C LEU A 45 -12.02 -8.16 24.81
N GLN A 46 -12.25 -9.09 23.88
CA GLN A 46 -13.20 -10.19 24.08
C GLN A 46 -12.85 -11.05 25.30
N GLN A 47 -11.57 -11.37 25.49
CA GLN A 47 -11.10 -12.14 26.65
C GLN A 47 -11.30 -11.40 27.97
N ILE A 48 -11.08 -10.08 27.99
CA ILE A 48 -11.32 -9.23 29.15
C ILE A 48 -12.81 -9.20 29.49
N GLU A 49 -13.67 -8.97 28.49
CA GLU A 49 -15.12 -8.95 28.66
C GLU A 49 -15.68 -10.31 29.12
N SER A 50 -15.10 -11.41 28.64
CA SER A 50 -15.48 -12.77 29.05
C SER A 50 -14.87 -13.21 30.38
N GLN A 51 -14.14 -12.35 31.09
CA GLN A 51 -13.43 -12.65 32.36
C GLN A 51 -12.42 -13.81 32.27
N GLN A 52 -11.92 -14.14 31.07
CA GLN A 52 -10.93 -15.20 30.84
C GLN A 52 -9.50 -14.71 31.12
N ILE A 53 -9.31 -13.98 32.23
CA ILE A 53 -8.07 -13.25 32.57
C ILE A 53 -6.86 -14.21 32.73
N ALA A 54 -7.10 -15.47 33.09
CA ALA A 54 -6.04 -16.47 33.22
C ALA A 54 -5.39 -16.88 31.88
N GLU A 55 -6.10 -16.75 30.75
CA GLU A 55 -5.62 -17.15 29.41
C GLU A 55 -4.75 -16.06 28.73
N LEU A 56 -4.78 -14.82 29.23
CA LEU A 56 -3.96 -13.70 28.73
C LEU A 56 -2.45 -13.95 28.84
N LYS A 57 -2.00 -14.84 29.74
CA LYS A 57 -0.58 -15.17 29.93
C LYS A 57 0.02 -16.03 28.81
N GLY A 58 -0.80 -16.47 27.85
CA GLY A 58 -0.42 -17.38 26.79
C GLY A 58 -1.02 -17.00 25.44
N LEU A 59 -0.88 -15.75 24.99
CA LEU A 59 -1.02 -15.41 23.57
C LEU A 59 0.14 -16.02 22.75
N SER A 60 0.44 -17.30 22.94
CA SER A 60 0.99 -18.18 21.93
C SER A 60 -0.12 -18.38 20.91
N HIS A 61 -0.39 -17.34 20.13
CA HIS A 61 -1.41 -17.42 19.12
C HIS A 61 -0.95 -18.38 18.04
N ASP A 62 -1.72 -19.45 17.88
CA ASP A 62 -1.63 -20.31 16.73
C ASP A 62 -1.69 -19.43 15.48
N CYS A 63 -0.57 -19.35 14.74
CA CYS A 63 -0.48 -18.58 13.51
C CYS A 63 -1.61 -18.96 12.54
N HIS A 64 -2.11 -20.19 12.59
CA HIS A 64 -3.25 -20.63 11.80
C HIS A 64 -4.57 -19.97 12.21
N GLN A 65 -4.82 -19.83 13.52
CA GLN A 65 -6.01 -19.14 14.02
C GLN A 65 -5.99 -17.66 13.62
N MET A 66 -4.83 -17.02 13.78
CA MET A 66 -4.63 -15.62 13.38
C MET A 66 -4.78 -15.41 11.88
N ALA A 67 -4.16 -16.26 11.07
CA ALA A 67 -4.32 -16.22 9.62
C ALA A 67 -5.78 -16.42 9.20
N SER A 68 -6.52 -17.30 9.88
CA SER A 68 -7.95 -17.54 9.62
C SER A 68 -8.80 -16.30 9.90
N LEU A 69 -8.57 -15.63 11.04
CA LEU A 69 -9.29 -14.41 11.42
C LEU A 69 -9.02 -13.24 10.47
N LEU A 70 -7.80 -13.16 9.93
CA LEU A 70 -7.42 -12.11 8.98
C LEU A 70 -7.93 -12.36 7.56
N LYS A 71 -8.04 -13.62 7.13
CA LYS A 71 -8.25 -14.00 5.72
C LYS A 71 -9.45 -13.33 5.06
N ASN A 72 -10.55 -13.12 5.78
CA ASN A 72 -11.78 -12.53 5.24
C ASN A 72 -12.22 -11.28 6.01
N ARG A 73 -11.29 -10.63 6.72
CA ARG A 73 -11.61 -9.48 7.56
C ARG A 73 -11.83 -8.23 6.70
N VAL A 74 -12.87 -7.49 7.06
CA VAL A 74 -13.14 -6.14 6.56
C VAL A 74 -13.16 -5.20 7.77
N PHE A 75 -12.43 -4.09 7.70
CA PHE A 75 -12.37 -3.11 8.79
C PHE A 75 -12.25 -1.68 8.24
N THR A 76 -12.63 -0.69 9.04
CA THR A 76 -12.42 0.72 8.69
C THR A 76 -11.10 1.19 9.28
N ASN A 77 -10.21 1.74 8.46
CA ASN A 77 -8.93 2.26 8.93
C ASN A 77 -9.08 3.69 9.53
N PRO A 78 -8.03 4.26 10.14
CA PRO A 78 -8.12 5.57 10.80
C PRO A 78 -8.49 6.75 9.90
N ILE A 79 -8.36 6.62 8.58
CA ILE A 79 -8.76 7.65 7.62
C ILE A 79 -10.21 7.45 7.11
N GLY A 80 -10.92 6.43 7.60
CA GLY A 80 -12.31 6.16 7.26
C GLY A 80 -12.51 5.24 6.05
N GLU A 81 -11.45 4.66 5.49
CA GLU A 81 -11.54 3.74 4.36
C GLU A 81 -11.87 2.32 4.82
N LEU A 82 -12.75 1.64 4.07
CA LEU A 82 -13.04 0.23 4.26
C LEU A 82 -11.95 -0.64 3.62
N VAL A 83 -11.13 -1.28 4.45
CA VAL A 83 -10.06 -2.17 4.02
C VAL A 83 -10.54 -3.62 4.06
N ASN A 84 -10.41 -4.31 2.93
CA ASN A 84 -10.72 -5.72 2.80
C ASN A 84 -9.43 -6.56 2.70
N MET A 85 -9.26 -7.49 3.63
CA MET A 85 -8.12 -8.40 3.70
C MET A 85 -8.32 -9.67 2.85
N ASN A 86 -9.51 -9.87 2.29
CA ASN A 86 -9.78 -10.99 1.38
C ASN A 86 -8.97 -10.85 0.09
N LEU A 87 -7.87 -11.59 0.04
CA LEU A 87 -6.95 -11.59 -1.10
C LEU A 87 -7.62 -11.98 -2.42
N ARG A 88 -8.69 -12.80 -2.37
CA ARG A 88 -9.41 -13.25 -3.57
C ARG A 88 -10.30 -12.15 -4.15
N GLU A 89 -10.87 -11.29 -3.31
CA GLU A 89 -11.64 -10.11 -3.75
C GLU A 89 -10.71 -8.97 -4.19
N LYS A 90 -9.50 -8.86 -3.61
CA LYS A 90 -8.45 -7.94 -4.09
C LYS A 90 -8.00 -8.20 -5.53
N LEU A 91 -8.25 -9.39 -6.10
CA LEU A 91 -7.99 -9.66 -7.52
C LEU A 91 -8.92 -8.87 -8.47
N CYS A 92 -10.00 -8.28 -7.94
CA CYS A 92 -10.88 -7.37 -8.68
C CYS A 92 -10.53 -5.90 -8.41
N ALA A 93 -9.26 -5.57 -8.17
CA ALA A 93 -8.85 -4.18 -7.93
C ALA A 93 -8.83 -3.36 -9.22
N GLU A 94 -9.02 -2.05 -9.06
CA GLU A 94 -8.73 -1.07 -10.10
C GLU A 94 -7.22 -0.78 -10.09
N TYR A 95 -6.65 -0.52 -11.27
CA TYR A 95 -5.23 -0.25 -11.42
C TYR A 95 -4.99 1.04 -12.16
N ASP A 96 -4.03 1.82 -11.70
CA ASP A 96 -3.53 2.97 -12.44
C ASP A 96 -2.48 2.52 -13.45
N ILE A 97 -2.64 2.97 -14.70
CA ILE A 97 -1.66 2.74 -15.75
C ILE A 97 -0.78 3.98 -15.82
N CYS A 98 0.52 3.81 -15.61
CA CYS A 98 1.47 4.90 -15.57
C CYS A 98 2.58 4.71 -16.60
N ASN A 99 3.03 5.81 -17.18
CA ASN A 99 4.28 5.89 -17.91
C ASN A 99 5.38 6.42 -16.98
N ILE A 100 6.62 5.99 -17.17
CA ILE A 100 7.78 6.50 -16.44
C ILE A 100 8.59 7.38 -17.41
N TRP A 101 8.57 8.68 -17.17
CA TRP A 101 9.38 9.63 -17.92
C TRP A 101 10.78 9.70 -17.32
N ASN A 102 11.78 9.28 -18.10
CA ASN A 102 13.16 9.27 -17.66
C ASN A 102 13.80 10.63 -17.94
N PHE A 103 14.29 11.27 -16.89
CA PHE A 103 15.06 12.51 -16.95
C PHE A 103 16.57 12.20 -16.91
N PRO A 104 17.42 13.11 -17.42
CA PRO A 104 18.86 13.02 -17.23
C PRO A 104 19.23 12.82 -15.75
N GLN A 105 20.40 12.24 -15.49
CA GLN A 105 20.90 11.94 -14.14
C GLN A 105 20.17 10.79 -13.41
N GLY A 106 19.32 10.03 -14.13
CA GLY A 106 18.70 8.80 -13.61
C GLY A 106 17.41 9.02 -12.82
N PHE A 107 16.83 10.22 -12.89
CA PHE A 107 15.54 10.52 -12.29
C PHE A 107 14.40 10.02 -13.19
N GLY A 108 13.33 9.51 -12.57
CA GLY A 108 12.13 9.07 -13.28
C GLY A 108 10.89 9.72 -12.66
N LEU A 109 9.97 10.20 -13.51
CA LEU A 109 8.65 10.67 -13.06
C LEU A 109 7.58 9.67 -13.49
N LYS A 110 6.84 9.13 -12.52
CA LYS A 110 5.68 8.27 -12.77
C LYS A 110 4.47 9.16 -13.08
N VAL A 111 3.96 9.10 -14.29
CA VAL A 111 2.78 9.88 -14.75
C VAL A 111 1.64 8.93 -15.06
N LYS A 112 0.47 9.12 -14.46
CA LYS A 112 -0.74 8.34 -14.76
C LYS A 112 -1.26 8.71 -16.15
N ILE A 113 -1.38 7.71 -17.02
CA ILE A 113 -1.85 7.85 -18.41
C ILE A 113 -3.17 7.13 -18.64
N GLY A 114 -3.65 6.36 -17.66
CA GLY A 114 -4.85 5.57 -17.82
C GLY A 114 -5.22 4.81 -16.56
N GLY A 115 -6.20 3.93 -16.71
CA GLY A 115 -6.63 3.03 -15.66
C GLY A 115 -7.27 1.77 -16.22
N TYR A 116 -7.27 0.74 -15.39
CA TYR A 116 -8.00 -0.49 -15.59
C TYR A 116 -9.02 -0.66 -14.47
N SER A 117 -10.24 -1.05 -14.79
CA SER A 117 -11.23 -1.46 -13.80
C SER A 117 -12.03 -2.68 -14.30
N PRO A 118 -12.03 -3.80 -13.56
CA PRO A 118 -12.73 -5.01 -13.96
C PRO A 118 -14.27 -4.85 -13.89
N TYR A 119 -14.75 -3.78 -13.26
CA TYR A 119 -16.16 -3.50 -13.04
C TYR A 119 -16.89 -2.93 -14.27
N PHE A 120 -16.15 -2.55 -15.32
CA PHE A 120 -16.73 -2.09 -16.59
C PHE A 120 -16.96 -3.23 -17.59
N PRO A 121 -17.83 -3.02 -18.61
CA PRO A 121 -17.95 -3.94 -19.75
C PRO A 121 -16.60 -4.18 -20.43
N GLN A 122 -16.41 -5.37 -21.01
CA GLN A 122 -15.11 -5.85 -21.51
C GLN A 122 -14.35 -4.84 -22.42
N SER A 123 -15.04 -4.06 -23.25
CA SER A 123 -14.43 -3.07 -24.13
C SER A 123 -14.09 -1.73 -23.47
N GLN A 124 -14.46 -1.55 -22.20
CA GLN A 124 -14.33 -0.32 -21.42
C GLN A 124 -13.51 -0.52 -20.13
N GLN A 125 -13.06 -1.75 -19.86
CA GLN A 125 -12.23 -2.05 -18.69
C GLN A 125 -10.89 -1.33 -18.73
N LEU A 126 -10.37 -1.01 -19.90
CA LEU A 126 -9.11 -0.31 -20.11
C LEU A 126 -9.39 1.07 -20.72
N HIS A 127 -8.88 2.12 -20.08
CA HIS A 127 -8.87 3.46 -20.63
C HIS A 127 -7.45 4.04 -20.58
N ILE A 128 -6.95 4.51 -21.72
CA ILE A 128 -5.65 5.17 -21.84
C ILE A 128 -5.88 6.51 -22.55
N SER A 129 -5.34 7.59 -21.98
CA SER A 129 -5.36 8.91 -22.59
C SER A 129 -4.49 8.93 -23.85
N GLU A 130 -5.04 9.41 -24.96
CA GLU A 130 -4.31 9.53 -26.24
C GLU A 130 -3.28 10.67 -26.25
N ASP A 131 -3.30 11.57 -25.27
CA ASP A 131 -2.34 12.67 -25.08
C ASP A 131 -0.95 12.18 -24.61
N LEU A 132 -0.57 10.97 -25.02
CA LEU A 132 0.78 10.46 -24.87
C LEU A 132 1.66 11.13 -25.94
N GLU A 133 1.95 12.41 -25.78
CA GLU A 133 3.00 13.04 -26.57
C GLU A 133 4.28 12.21 -26.36
N TRP A 134 4.83 11.70 -27.44
CA TRP A 134 6.10 10.97 -27.47
C TRP A 134 7.27 11.93 -27.15
N THR A 135 7.29 12.53 -25.96
CA THR A 135 8.36 13.43 -25.55
C THR A 135 9.44 12.64 -24.83
N MET A 136 10.23 11.93 -25.63
CA MET A 136 11.69 12.10 -25.66
C MET A 136 12.28 11.15 -26.70
N GLY A 137 12.30 11.64 -27.94
CA GLY A 137 12.93 10.99 -29.09
C GLY A 137 13.44 11.99 -30.13
N ALA A 138 13.86 13.18 -29.70
CA ALA A 138 14.65 14.08 -30.52
C ALA A 138 15.64 14.81 -29.61
N ALA A 139 16.78 14.18 -29.34
CA ALA A 139 18.00 14.95 -29.10
C ALA A 139 18.53 15.40 -30.48
N PRO A 140 18.99 16.65 -30.65
CA PRO A 140 19.65 17.10 -31.87
C PRO A 140 20.99 16.39 -32.12
#